data_AF-I0GS56-F1
#
_entry.id   AF-I0GS56-F1
#
_cell.length_a   1.000
_cell.length_b   1.000
_cell.length_c   1.000
_cell.angle_alpha   90.00
_cell.angle_beta   90.00
_cell.angle_gamma   90.00
#
_symmetry.space_group_name_H-M   'P 1'
#
loop_
_entity.id
_entity.type
_entity.pdbx_description
1 polymer ?
#
loop_
_entity_poly.entity_id
_entity_poly.type
_entity_poly.pdbx_seq_one_letter_code
_entity_poly.pdbx_strand_id
1 'polypeptide(L)'
;MMAPNAPLAAAGGLEDGELGTSYARISAAVEAVYSEDGVAVLMDMGSAVMTTEIVVEDMEDKKVMMLDCPLVEGAVLAAVESTGGITLDELAVKIKEAYNVRKFPE
;
A
#
# COMPACT_ATOMS: atom_id res chain seq x y z
N MET A 1 3.80 -19.34 -6.69
CA MET A 1 3.75 -17.87 -6.51
C MET A 1 2.91 -17.62 -5.25
N MET A 2 3.36 -16.79 -4.31
CA MET A 2 2.70 -16.68 -3.00
C MET A 2 1.31 -16.01 -3.06
N ALA A 3 1.12 -15.03 -3.95
CA ALA A 3 -0.16 -14.32 -4.09
C ALA A 3 -0.40 -13.90 -5.57
N PRO A 4 -0.67 -14.85 -6.49
CA PRO A 4 -0.70 -14.58 -7.93
C PRO A 4 -1.84 -13.67 -8.37
N ASN A 5 -2.88 -13.51 -7.56
CA ASN A 5 -4.08 -12.76 -7.89
C ASN A 5 -4.28 -11.53 -6.97
N ALA A 6 -3.26 -11.16 -6.17
CA ALA A 6 -3.34 -9.96 -5.36
C ALA A 6 -3.43 -8.72 -6.26
N PRO A 7 -4.45 -7.86 -6.11
CA PRO A 7 -4.54 -6.61 -6.86
C PRO A 7 -3.45 -5.67 -6.35
N LEU A 8 -2.45 -5.40 -7.19
CA LEU A 8 -1.28 -4.58 -6.84
C LEU A 8 -1.03 -3.54 -7.93
N ALA A 9 -0.80 -2.30 -7.51
CA ALA A 9 -0.36 -1.21 -8.37
C ALA A 9 0.79 -0.45 -7.70
N ALA A 10 1.78 -0.06 -8.50
CA ALA A 10 2.94 0.71 -8.05
C ALA A 10 2.81 2.17 -8.51
N ALA A 11 3.14 3.12 -7.62
CA ALA A 11 2.98 4.55 -7.86
C ALA A 11 4.26 5.39 -7.67
N GLY A 12 5.44 4.75 -7.64
CA GLY A 12 6.71 5.43 -7.42
C GLY A 12 7.19 6.26 -8.62
N GLY A 13 7.90 7.36 -8.35
CA GLY A 13 8.51 8.23 -9.35
C GLY A 13 7.57 9.27 -9.95
N LEU A 14 8.15 10.13 -10.79
CA LEU A 14 7.43 11.12 -11.58
C LEU A 14 7.09 10.57 -12.98
N GLU A 15 6.24 11.29 -13.72
CA GLU A 15 5.73 10.91 -15.03
C GLU A 15 6.84 10.65 -16.06
N ASP A 16 7.92 11.41 -15.98
CA ASP A 16 9.12 11.32 -16.81
C ASP A 16 10.10 10.22 -16.36
N GLY A 17 9.79 9.52 -15.28
CA GLY A 17 10.63 8.46 -14.72
C GLY A 17 11.70 8.94 -13.74
N GLU A 18 11.73 10.23 -13.41
CA GLU A 18 12.61 10.76 -12.37
C GLU A 18 12.18 10.30 -10.96
N LEU A 19 13.11 10.45 -10.01
CA LEU A 19 12.85 10.19 -8.61
C LEU A 19 11.89 11.24 -8.06
N GLY A 20 10.81 10.78 -7.43
CA GLY A 20 9.85 11.65 -6.79
C GLY A 20 8.56 10.91 -6.44
N THR A 21 7.57 11.70 -6.06
CA THR A 21 6.24 11.24 -5.69
C THR A 21 5.22 12.01 -6.53
N SER A 22 4.33 11.29 -7.21
CA SER A 22 3.27 11.91 -8.02
C SER A 22 1.89 11.62 -7.44
N TYR A 23 1.13 12.68 -7.15
CA TYR A 23 -0.28 12.61 -6.80
C TYR A 23 -1.09 11.84 -7.85
N ALA A 24 -0.85 12.13 -9.13
CA ALA A 24 -1.58 11.52 -10.23
C ALA A 24 -1.33 10.02 -10.32
N ARG A 25 -0.07 9.59 -10.10
CA ARG A 25 0.28 8.16 -10.08
C ARG A 25 -0.34 7.43 -8.89
N ILE A 26 -0.30 8.02 -7.70
CA ILE A 26 -0.91 7.41 -6.50
C ILE A 26 -2.43 7.29 -6.71
N SER A 27 -3.09 8.36 -7.15
CA SER A 27 -4.53 8.36 -7.42
C SER A 27 -4.90 7.28 -8.45
N ALA A 28 -4.18 7.21 -9.57
CA ALA A 28 -4.42 6.20 -10.60
C ALA A 28 -4.16 4.78 -10.10
N ALA A 29 -3.16 4.57 -9.24
CA ALA A 29 -2.87 3.27 -8.66
C ALA A 29 -3.99 2.81 -7.72
N VAL A 30 -4.51 3.71 -6.88
CA VAL A 30 -5.66 3.41 -6.00
C VAL A 30 -6.87 3.03 -6.84
N GLU A 31 -7.22 3.83 -7.85
CA GLU A 31 -8.34 3.54 -8.75
C GLU A 31 -8.20 2.19 -9.47
N ALA A 32 -6.99 1.84 -9.90
CA ALA A 32 -6.73 0.60 -10.64
C ALA A 32 -6.95 -0.68 -9.82
N VAL A 33 -6.82 -0.60 -8.48
CA VAL A 33 -6.97 -1.76 -7.57
C VAL A 33 -8.19 -1.66 -6.66
N TYR A 34 -8.97 -0.58 -6.77
CA TYR A 34 -10.09 -0.32 -5.88
C TYR A 34 -11.18 -1.40 -5.97
N SER A 35 -11.75 -1.74 -4.82
CA SER A 35 -12.93 -2.59 -4.66
C SER A 35 -13.68 -2.19 -3.39
N GLU A 36 -14.88 -2.76 -3.19
CA GLU A 36 -15.69 -2.52 -1.99
C GLU A 36 -15.00 -2.99 -0.68
N ASP A 37 -14.04 -3.91 -0.78
CA ASP A 37 -13.25 -4.36 0.39
C ASP A 37 -12.27 -3.28 0.88
N GLY A 38 -11.93 -2.33 0.00
CA GLY A 38 -11.04 -1.20 0.22
C GLY A 38 -9.62 -1.38 -0.34
N VAL A 39 -8.80 -0.35 -0.15
CA VAL A 39 -7.40 -0.30 -0.63
C VAL A 39 -6.46 0.05 0.52
N ALA A 40 -5.44 -0.78 0.73
CA ALA A 40 -4.31 -0.47 1.58
C ALA A 40 -3.24 0.25 0.76
N VAL A 41 -2.86 1.46 1.17
CA VAL A 41 -1.72 2.17 0.60
C VAL A 41 -0.51 1.95 1.50
N LEU A 42 0.62 1.61 0.89
CA LEU A 42 1.91 1.42 1.53
C LEU A 42 2.88 2.44 0.96
N MET A 43 3.66 3.07 1.82
CA MET A 43 4.52 4.20 1.49
C MET A 43 5.90 4.00 2.12
N ASP A 44 6.91 4.69 1.60
CA ASP A 44 8.24 4.72 2.20
C ASP A 44 8.31 5.79 3.31
N MET A 45 8.62 7.04 2.97
CA MET A 45 8.84 8.13 3.91
C MET A 45 8.69 9.49 3.24
N GLY A 46 8.58 10.54 4.06
CA GLY A 46 8.65 11.92 3.58
C GLY A 46 7.52 12.28 2.61
N SER A 47 7.88 12.66 1.38
CA SER A 47 6.93 13.17 0.38
C SER A 47 5.87 12.15 -0.02
N ALA A 48 6.17 10.84 0.02
CA ALA A 48 5.20 9.80 -0.26
C ALA A 48 4.06 9.80 0.75
N VAL A 49 4.36 9.97 2.04
CA VAL A 49 3.36 10.05 3.11
C VAL A 49 2.45 11.26 2.86
N MET A 50 3.03 12.46 2.77
CA MET A 50 2.26 13.70 2.63
C MET A 50 1.40 13.71 1.35
N THR A 51 1.92 13.21 0.24
CA THR A 51 1.15 13.16 -1.01
C THR A 51 0.04 12.13 -0.93
N THR A 52 0.27 11.00 -0.26
CA THR A 52 -0.76 9.98 -0.06
C THR A 52 -1.87 10.48 0.87
N GLU A 53 -1.54 11.24 1.92
CA GLU A 53 -2.55 11.89 2.79
C GLU A 53 -3.51 12.73 1.95
N ILE A 54 -2.98 13.59 1.07
CA ILE A 54 -3.80 14.43 0.17
C ILE A 54 -4.69 13.56 -0.74
N VAL A 55 -4.14 12.48 -1.34
CA VAL A 55 -4.94 11.59 -2.20
C VAL A 55 -6.08 10.92 -1.41
N VAL A 56 -5.81 10.47 -0.18
CA VAL A 56 -6.82 9.83 0.67
C VAL A 56 -7.88 10.83 1.11
N GLU A 57 -7.49 12.06 1.45
CA GLU A 57 -8.41 13.16 1.75
C GLU A 57 -9.30 13.50 0.55
N ASP A 58 -8.79 13.46 -0.67
CA ASP A 58 -9.60 13.72 -1.88
C ASP A 58 -10.54 12.55 -2.25
N MET A 59 -10.37 11.37 -1.63
CA MET A 59 -11.12 10.14 -1.89
C MET A 59 -12.06 9.76 -0.73
N GLU A 60 -12.73 10.75 -0.10
CA GLU A 60 -13.56 10.54 1.10
C GLU A 60 -14.71 9.52 0.91
N ASP A 61 -15.16 9.31 -0.33
CA ASP A 61 -16.21 8.34 -0.68
C ASP A 61 -15.70 6.90 -0.81
N LYS A 62 -14.38 6.69 -0.76
CA LYS A 62 -13.72 5.39 -0.94
C LYS A 62 -13.10 4.89 0.35
N LYS A 63 -13.12 3.57 0.50
CA LYS A 63 -12.44 2.89 1.61
C LYS A 63 -10.95 2.74 1.32
N VAL A 64 -10.17 3.79 1.56
CA VAL A 64 -8.71 3.80 1.38
C VAL A 64 -8.04 4.03 2.73
N MET A 65 -7.03 3.23 3.06
CA MET A 65 -6.32 3.32 4.32
C MET A 65 -4.81 3.33 4.12
N MET A 66 -4.15 4.30 4.74
CA MET A 66 -2.68 4.34 4.83
C MET A 66 -2.22 3.38 5.92
N LEU A 67 -1.34 2.44 5.57
CA LEU A 67 -0.80 1.47 6.51
C LEU A 67 0.66 1.78 6.87
N ASP A 68 0.91 2.00 8.16
CA ASP A 68 2.26 2.22 8.69
C ASP A 68 2.99 0.88 8.91
N CYS A 69 3.99 0.63 8.06
CA CYS A 69 4.90 -0.52 8.14
C CYS A 69 6.13 -0.33 7.23
N PRO A 70 7.18 -1.15 7.34
CA PRO A 70 8.27 -1.16 6.36
C PRO A 70 7.74 -1.53 4.97
N LEU A 71 7.98 -0.67 3.98
CA LEU A 71 7.37 -0.76 2.64
C LEU A 71 7.51 -2.16 2.01
N VAL A 72 8.72 -2.73 1.99
CA VAL A 72 8.99 -3.98 1.26
C VAL A 72 8.40 -5.19 1.97
N GLU A 73 8.74 -5.36 3.25
CA GLU A 73 8.27 -6.47 4.08
C GLU A 73 6.75 -6.42 4.25
N GLY A 74 6.20 -5.22 4.44
CA GLY A 74 4.77 -4.97 4.50
C GLY A 74 4.07 -5.28 3.18
N ALA A 75 4.60 -4.87 2.03
CA ALA A 75 3.98 -5.16 0.73
C ALA A 75 3.86 -6.66 0.45
N VAL A 76 4.90 -7.45 0.82
CA VAL A 76 4.85 -8.91 0.68
C VAL A 76 3.77 -9.50 1.59
N LEU A 77 3.70 -9.07 2.85
CA LEU A 77 2.69 -9.53 3.80
C LEU A 77 1.28 -9.14 3.33
N ALA A 78 1.04 -7.89 2.96
CA ALA A 78 -0.25 -7.39 2.47
C ALA A 78 -0.72 -8.13 1.21
N ALA A 79 0.18 -8.41 0.27
CA ALA A 79 -0.15 -9.19 -0.92
C ALA A 79 -0.64 -10.61 -0.57
N VAL A 80 0.01 -11.28 0.39
CA VAL A 80 -0.41 -12.61 0.84
C VAL A 80 -1.76 -12.55 1.56
N GLU A 81 -1.89 -11.64 2.53
CA GLU A 81 -3.06 -11.54 3.38
C GLU A 81 -4.32 -11.07 2.64
N SER A 82 -4.18 -10.15 1.67
CA SER A 82 -5.31 -9.71 0.82
C SER A 82 -5.93 -10.87 0.03
N THR A 83 -5.13 -11.85 -0.40
CA THR A 83 -5.67 -13.07 -1.04
C THR A 83 -6.28 -14.07 -0.05
N GLY A 84 -6.00 -13.91 1.25
CA GLY A 84 -6.54 -14.71 2.34
C GLY A 84 -7.93 -14.28 2.82
N GLY A 85 -8.47 -13.17 2.28
CA GLY A 85 -9.82 -12.69 2.58
C GLY A 85 -9.97 -11.98 3.93
N ILE A 86 -8.87 -11.50 4.52
CA ILE A 86 -8.96 -10.65 5.71
C ILE A 86 -9.48 -9.25 5.33
N THR A 87 -10.13 -8.60 6.27
CA THR A 87 -10.60 -7.22 6.10
C THR A 87 -9.45 -6.21 6.12
N LEU A 88 -9.68 -5.01 5.57
CA LEU A 88 -8.72 -3.91 5.61
C LEU A 88 -8.29 -3.54 7.05
N ASP A 89 -9.21 -3.60 8.01
CA ASP A 89 -8.93 -3.30 9.43
C ASP A 89 -8.05 -4.40 10.07
N GLU A 90 -8.33 -5.67 9.77
CA GLU A 90 -7.48 -6.78 10.22
C GLU A 90 -6.09 -6.69 9.60
N LEU A 91 -6.00 -6.32 8.32
CA LEU A 91 -4.74 -6.08 7.64
C LEU A 91 -3.94 -4.96 8.32
N ALA A 92 -4.58 -3.86 8.71
CA ALA A 92 -3.94 -2.75 9.41
C ALA A 92 -3.34 -3.12 10.77
N VAL A 93 -3.90 -4.13 11.44
CA VAL A 93 -3.32 -4.69 12.66
C VAL A 93 -2.15 -5.62 12.32
N LYS A 94 -2.36 -6.54 11.38
CA LYS A 94 -1.40 -7.61 11.04
C LYS A 94 -0.13 -7.08 10.39
N ILE A 95 -0.23 -6.01 9.61
CA ILE A 95 0.91 -5.42 8.90
C ILE A 95 2.04 -4.97 9.84
N LYS A 96 1.73 -4.71 11.11
CA LYS A 96 2.72 -4.33 12.14
C LYS A 96 3.69 -5.47 12.48
N GLU A 97 3.37 -6.71 12.13
CA GLU A 97 4.32 -7.82 12.26
C GLU A 97 5.56 -7.62 11.37
N ALA A 98 5.42 -6.86 10.27
CA ALA A 98 6.50 -6.57 9.34
C ALA A 98 7.70 -5.85 9.99
N TYR A 99 7.50 -5.08 11.07
CA TYR A 99 8.60 -4.41 11.78
C TYR A 99 9.63 -5.38 12.39
N ASN A 100 9.23 -6.61 12.67
CA ASN A 100 10.06 -7.60 13.34
C ASN A 100 10.62 -8.66 12.38
N VAL A 101 10.39 -8.51 11.07
CA VAL A 101 10.84 -9.48 10.08
C VAL A 101 12.36 -9.43 9.95
N ARG A 102 13.01 -10.55 10.27
CA ARG A 102 14.44 -10.75 10.01
C ARG A 102 14.64 -11.54 8.74
N LYS A 103 15.56 -11.08 7.89
CA LYS A 103 15.93 -11.76 6.62
C LYS A 103 16.83 -12.97 6.85
N PHE A 104 17.57 -12.98 7.95
CA PHE A 104 18.46 -14.07 8.34
C PHE A 104 18.20 -14.43 9.81
N PRO A 105 18.16 -15.72 10.17
CA PRO A 105 18.24 -16.14 11.56
C PRO A 105 19.60 -15.72 12.16
N GLU A 106 19.64 -15.41 13.45
CA GLU A 106 20.90 -15.26 14.19
C GLU A 106 21.71 -16.57 14.19
#